data_AF-A0A3Q0RCI2-F1
#
_entry.id   AF-A0A3Q0RCI2-F1
#
_cell.length_a   1.000
_cell.length_b   1.000
_cell.length_c   1.000
_cell.angle_alpha   90.00
_cell.angle_beta   90.00
_cell.angle_gamma   90.00
#
_symmetry.space_group_name_H-M   'P 1'
#
loop_
_entity.id
_entity.type
_entity.pdbx_description
1 polymer ?
#
loop_
_entity_poly.entity_id
_entity_poly.type
_entity_poly.pdbx_seq_one_letter_code
_entity_poly.pdbx_strand_id
1 'polypeptide(L)'
;MPGNIKSASVVLVALLCLVFCSGLTRVTAAPLCTNAEAGCHVLSLANLFDRVIQHSARMHGISNDLHSEFELYFLPSKNQIGRVSRNCHTSTILTPNGKENAQRMAREELTEVILKLLVAWRDPLWHFHQSMAHYHDFNDFSSNKSLKMSDMVHELRNGVQRVVEKMQTLGILSNSVSSLSSPEAFLTSDSAEWRLMKDYELLYCFRRDSNKVQNYLKILKCRIVPEDGC
;
A
#
# COMPACT_ATOMS: atom_id res chain seq x y z
N MET A 1 -34.26 -52.50 15.06
CA MET A 1 -33.43 -52.08 13.92
C MET A 1 -33.64 -50.58 13.63
N PRO A 2 -32.77 -49.68 14.08
CA PRO A 2 -32.78 -48.27 13.65
C PRO A 2 -31.37 -47.88 13.15
N GLY A 3 -31.00 -48.30 11.94
CA GLY A 3 -29.64 -48.10 11.40
C GLY A 3 -29.53 -47.19 10.18
N ASN A 4 -30.63 -46.88 9.49
CA ASN A 4 -30.54 -46.30 8.14
C ASN A 4 -30.88 -44.80 8.01
N ILE A 5 -31.49 -44.18 9.03
CA ILE A 5 -31.95 -42.78 8.91
C ILE A 5 -30.81 -41.79 9.12
N LYS A 6 -29.85 -42.10 10.02
CA LYS A 6 -28.70 -41.22 10.28
C LYS A 6 -27.66 -41.26 9.16
N SER A 7 -27.43 -42.43 8.57
CA SER A 7 -26.46 -42.58 7.46
C SER A 7 -26.92 -41.85 6.20
N ALA A 8 -28.20 -41.95 5.84
CA ALA A 8 -28.78 -41.23 4.70
C ALA A 8 -28.67 -39.70 4.86
N SER A 9 -28.84 -39.18 6.08
CA SER A 9 -28.70 -37.74 6.36
C SER A 9 -27.26 -37.25 6.20
N VAL A 10 -26.27 -38.02 6.64
CA VAL A 10 -24.84 -37.65 6.47
C VAL A 10 -24.43 -37.71 5.00
N VAL A 11 -24.89 -38.71 4.27
CA VAL A 11 -24.62 -38.85 2.82
C VAL A 11 -25.25 -37.71 2.04
N LEU A 12 -26.49 -37.32 2.37
CA LEU A 12 -27.18 -36.19 1.74
C LEU A 12 -26.47 -34.85 2.01
N VAL A 13 -26.02 -34.63 3.25
CA VAL A 13 -25.26 -33.43 3.61
C VAL A 13 -23.90 -33.42 2.91
N ALA A 14 -23.21 -34.55 2.83
CA ALA A 14 -21.94 -34.66 2.11
C ALA A 14 -22.11 -34.40 0.60
N LEU A 15 -23.17 -34.92 -0.01
CA LEU A 15 -23.49 -34.67 -1.41
C LEU A 15 -23.86 -33.20 -1.66
N LEU A 16 -24.65 -32.58 -0.77
CA LEU A 16 -24.94 -31.16 -0.84
C LEU A 16 -23.66 -30.33 -0.70
N CYS A 17 -22.79 -30.64 0.25
CA CYS A 17 -21.48 -29.98 0.40
C CYS A 17 -20.61 -30.16 -0.84
N LEU A 18 -20.56 -31.34 -1.46
CA LEU A 18 -19.80 -31.56 -2.70
C LEU A 18 -20.40 -30.77 -3.87
N VAL A 19 -21.73 -30.70 -3.99
CA VAL A 19 -22.41 -29.88 -5.01
C VAL A 19 -22.12 -28.40 -4.80
N PHE A 20 -22.24 -27.89 -3.56
CA PHE A 20 -21.90 -26.51 -3.24
C PHE A 20 -20.40 -26.21 -3.42
N CYS A 21 -19.50 -27.11 -3.04
CA CYS A 21 -18.05 -26.96 -3.24
C CYS A 21 -17.65 -27.06 -4.72
N SER A 22 -18.35 -27.86 -5.53
CA SER A 22 -18.15 -27.93 -6.98
C SER A 22 -18.72 -26.70 -7.71
N GLY A 23 -19.72 -26.02 -7.16
CA GLY A 23 -20.19 -24.71 -7.62
C GLY A 23 -19.27 -23.54 -7.23
N LEU A 24 -18.39 -23.74 -6.25
CA LEU A 24 -17.31 -22.81 -5.86
C LEU A 24 -16.01 -23.03 -6.66
N THR A 25 -16.08 -23.65 -7.84
CA THR A 25 -14.96 -23.61 -8.79
C THR A 25 -14.66 -22.16 -9.14
N ARG A 26 -13.56 -21.65 -8.56
CA ARG A 26 -12.79 -20.47 -8.98
C ARG A 26 -13.65 -19.38 -9.62
N VAL A 27 -14.10 -18.44 -8.81
CA VAL A 27 -14.14 -17.04 -9.27
C VAL A 27 -12.69 -16.58 -9.42
N THR A 28 -11.98 -17.13 -10.41
CA THR A 28 -10.93 -16.36 -11.06
C THR A 28 -11.66 -15.16 -11.63
N ALA A 29 -11.39 -13.98 -11.09
CA ALA A 29 -11.78 -12.75 -11.76
C ALA A 29 -11.32 -12.91 -13.22
N ALA A 30 -12.27 -13.07 -14.13
CA ALA A 30 -11.97 -13.06 -15.55
C ALA A 30 -11.22 -11.75 -15.81
N PRO A 31 -10.16 -11.72 -16.63
CA PRO A 31 -9.60 -10.46 -17.05
C PRO A 31 -10.78 -9.70 -17.66
N LEU A 32 -11.07 -8.51 -17.13
CA LEU A 32 -12.28 -7.73 -17.42
C LEU A 32 -12.40 -7.32 -18.90
N CYS A 33 -11.54 -7.83 -19.78
CA CYS A 33 -11.43 -7.47 -21.17
C CYS A 33 -10.91 -8.64 -22.00
N THR A 34 -11.80 -9.35 -22.68
CA THR A 34 -11.45 -10.06 -23.91
C THR A 34 -11.38 -9.03 -25.03
N ASN A 35 -10.35 -9.10 -25.89
CA ASN A 35 -9.91 -8.10 -26.88
C ASN A 35 -10.93 -7.68 -27.98
N ALA A 36 -12.24 -7.78 -27.76
CA ALA A 36 -13.26 -7.66 -28.80
C ALA A 36 -14.42 -6.67 -28.51
N GLU A 37 -14.43 -5.97 -27.37
CA GLU A 37 -15.47 -4.95 -27.11
C GLU A 37 -14.92 -3.52 -27.23
N ALA A 38 -15.58 -2.73 -28.09
CA ALA A 38 -15.36 -1.30 -28.27
C ALA A 38 -15.70 -0.55 -26.98
N GLY A 39 -14.74 -0.47 -26.07
CA GLY A 39 -14.91 0.16 -24.76
C GLY A 39 -13.92 -0.34 -23.71
N CYS A 40 -13.35 -1.54 -23.86
CA CYS A 40 -12.21 -1.92 -23.05
C CYS A 40 -10.88 -1.61 -23.74
N HIS A 41 -10.26 -0.52 -23.29
CA HIS A 41 -8.84 -0.28 -23.55
C HIS A 41 -7.99 -1.08 -22.57
N VAL A 42 -7.15 -1.98 -23.09
CA VAL A 42 -6.06 -2.58 -22.31
C VAL A 42 -5.22 -1.43 -21.74
N LEU A 43 -5.15 -1.33 -20.41
CA LEU A 43 -4.39 -0.27 -19.75
C LEU A 43 -2.91 -0.36 -20.15
N SER A 44 -2.40 0.71 -20.75
CA SER A 44 -0.97 0.87 -21.03
C SER A 44 -0.19 0.94 -19.72
N LEU A 45 1.10 0.60 -19.78
CA LEU A 45 1.97 0.72 -18.62
C LEU A 45 2.08 2.17 -18.12
N ALA A 46 2.13 3.14 -19.04
CA ALA A 46 2.10 4.57 -18.73
C ALA A 46 0.84 4.97 -17.96
N ASN A 47 -0.35 4.53 -18.42
CA ASN A 47 -1.61 4.82 -17.72
C ASN A 47 -1.65 4.21 -16.32
N LEU A 48 -1.06 3.03 -16.11
CA LEU A 48 -0.92 2.45 -14.77
C LEU A 48 -0.01 3.30 -13.88
N PHE A 49 1.14 3.74 -14.41
CA PHE A 49 2.04 4.66 -13.71
C PHE A 49 1.35 5.98 -13.33
N ASP A 50 0.60 6.60 -14.24
CA ASP A 50 -0.09 7.86 -13.98
C ASP A 50 -1.11 7.72 -12.85
N ARG A 51 -1.88 6.62 -12.84
CA ARG A 51 -2.84 6.33 -11.77
C ARG A 51 -2.16 6.17 -10.42
N VAL A 52 -1.08 5.38 -10.33
CA VAL A 52 -0.38 5.19 -9.04
C VAL A 52 0.35 6.46 -8.59
N ILE A 53 0.90 7.24 -9.52
CA ILE A 53 1.54 8.53 -9.21
C ILE A 53 0.50 9.52 -8.70
N GLN A 54 -0.65 9.64 -9.36
CA GLN A 54 -1.75 10.50 -8.90
C GLN A 54 -2.24 10.08 -7.51
N HIS A 55 -2.42 8.77 -7.28
CA HIS A 55 -2.85 8.25 -5.99
C HIS A 55 -1.82 8.51 -4.88
N SER A 56 -0.53 8.32 -5.18
CA SER A 56 0.57 8.64 -4.25
C SER A 56 0.68 10.14 -3.95
N ALA A 57 0.44 11.00 -4.94
CA ALA A 57 0.44 12.46 -4.76
C ALA A 57 -0.69 12.91 -3.83
N ARG A 58 -1.89 12.34 -4.01
CA ARG A 58 -3.02 12.59 -3.12
C ARG A 58 -2.76 12.10 -1.70
N MET A 59 -2.16 10.91 -1.55
CA MET A 59 -1.80 10.34 -0.24
C MET A 59 -0.80 11.24 0.49
N HIS A 60 0.24 11.69 -0.22
CA HIS A 60 1.23 12.61 0.33
C HIS A 60 0.60 13.96 0.73
N GLY A 61 -0.28 14.52 -0.11
CA GLY A 61 -1.01 15.75 0.20
C GLY A 61 -1.81 15.65 1.50
N ILE A 62 -2.62 14.60 1.65
CA ILE A 62 -3.40 14.37 2.88
C ILE A 62 -2.48 14.18 4.10
N SER A 63 -1.38 13.46 3.94
CA SER A 63 -0.39 13.27 5.01
C SER A 63 0.26 14.58 5.45
N ASN A 64 0.59 15.46 4.50
CA ASN A 64 1.15 16.77 4.79
C ASN A 64 0.13 17.67 5.51
N ASP A 65 -1.12 17.67 5.07
CA ASP A 65 -2.19 18.45 5.69
C ASP A 65 -2.44 17.99 7.12
N LEU A 66 -2.57 16.67 7.34
CA LEU A 66 -2.80 16.09 8.66
C LEU A 66 -1.63 16.37 9.63
N HIS A 67 -0.38 16.25 9.15
CA HIS A 67 0.79 16.62 9.93
C HIS A 67 0.77 18.09 10.34
N SER A 68 0.45 18.98 9.41
CA SER A 68 0.41 20.43 9.67
C SER A 68 -0.69 20.81 10.66
N GLU A 69 -1.87 20.21 10.54
CA GLU A 69 -2.97 20.39 11.50
C GLU A 69 -2.61 19.86 12.89
N PHE A 70 -1.95 18.71 12.97
CA PHE A 70 -1.49 18.15 14.23
C PHE A 70 -0.46 19.06 14.92
N GLU A 71 0.51 19.59 14.17
CA GLU A 71 1.49 20.53 14.69
C GLU A 71 0.83 21.81 15.23
N LEU A 72 -0.13 22.37 14.49
CA LEU A 72 -0.85 23.58 14.90
C LEU A 72 -1.66 23.37 16.18
N TYR A 73 -2.32 22.23 16.32
CA TYR A 73 -3.23 21.95 17.43
C TYR A 73 -2.48 21.48 18.70
N PHE A 74 -1.52 20.56 18.55
CA PHE A 74 -0.87 19.91 19.69
C PHE A 74 0.55 20.44 20.01
N LEU A 75 1.21 21.12 19.06
CA LEU A 75 2.57 21.63 19.22
C LEU A 75 2.71 23.15 18.92
N PRO A 76 1.88 24.04 19.52
CA PRO A 76 1.89 25.46 19.17
C PRO A 76 3.23 26.19 19.44
N SER A 77 4.09 25.67 20.33
CA SER A 77 5.39 26.28 20.61
C SER A 77 6.47 25.78 19.64
N LYS A 78 7.03 26.68 18.81
CA LYS A 78 8.13 26.41 17.85
C LYS A 78 9.37 25.73 18.46
N ASN A 79 9.54 25.81 19.78
CA ASN A 79 10.67 25.20 20.52
C ASN A 79 10.58 23.66 20.64
N GLN A 80 9.43 23.05 20.32
CA GLN A 80 9.26 21.59 20.32
C GLN A 80 9.63 20.93 18.98
N ILE A 81 9.70 21.71 17.89
CA ILE A 81 10.07 21.23 16.54
C ILE A 81 11.51 20.68 16.51
N GLY A 82 12.39 21.21 17.37
CA GLY A 82 13.77 20.73 17.54
C GLY A 82 13.91 19.45 18.38
N ARG A 83 12.82 18.96 19.01
CA ARG A 83 12.83 17.75 19.87
C ARG A 83 12.21 16.52 19.19
N VAL A 84 11.73 16.64 17.95
CA VAL A 84 11.18 15.50 17.21
C VAL A 84 12.31 14.52 16.94
N SER A 85 12.23 13.33 17.54
CA SER A 85 13.11 12.23 17.19
C SER A 85 12.89 11.94 15.71
N ARG A 86 13.94 12.05 14.89
CA ARG A 86 13.89 11.75 13.44
C ARG A 86 13.97 10.26 13.16
N ASN A 87 13.86 9.44 14.20
CA ASN A 87 13.88 7.98 14.11
C ASN A 87 12.50 7.51 13.70
N CYS A 88 12.42 7.04 12.46
CA CYS A 88 11.25 6.36 11.94
C CYS A 88 11.53 4.86 11.94
N HIS A 89 10.52 4.04 12.20
CA HIS A 89 10.63 2.58 12.13
C HIS A 89 11.10 2.08 10.75
N THR A 90 10.91 2.88 9.70
CA THR A 90 11.40 2.61 8.34
C THR A 90 12.88 2.94 8.13
N SER A 91 13.61 3.37 9.16
CA SER A 91 15.03 3.73 9.05
C SER A 91 15.94 2.56 8.66
N THR A 92 15.53 1.32 8.94
CA THR A 92 16.22 0.10 8.54
C THR A 92 16.03 -0.24 7.05
N ILE A 93 15.05 0.39 6.38
CA ILE A 93 14.84 0.24 4.93
C ILE A 93 15.86 1.13 4.21
N LEU A 94 16.74 0.50 3.42
CA LEU A 94 17.73 1.20 2.60
C LEU A 94 17.04 1.99 1.48
N THR A 95 16.82 3.29 1.71
CA THR A 95 16.23 4.19 0.72
C THR A 95 17.29 5.07 0.07
N PRO A 96 17.27 5.29 -1.26
CA PRO A 96 18.19 6.23 -1.90
C PRO A 96 17.87 7.66 -1.48
N ASN A 97 18.86 8.34 -0.89
CA ASN A 97 18.72 9.73 -0.45
C ASN A 97 19.02 10.69 -1.61
N GLY A 98 18.04 11.51 -1.98
CA GLY A 98 18.18 12.48 -3.07
C GLY A 98 17.92 11.91 -4.46
N LYS A 99 17.63 12.82 -5.41
CA LYS A 99 17.20 12.48 -6.77
C LYS A 99 18.26 11.66 -7.53
N GLU A 100 19.53 12.05 -7.45
CA GLU A 100 20.62 11.38 -8.17
C GLU A 100 20.79 9.92 -7.76
N ASN A 101 20.79 9.64 -6.45
CA ASN A 101 20.93 8.28 -5.94
C ASN A 101 19.73 7.41 -6.33
N ALA A 102 18.52 7.98 -6.32
CA ALA A 102 17.32 7.28 -6.75
C ALA A 102 17.32 6.99 -8.26
N GLN A 103 17.91 7.85 -9.08
CA GLN A 103 18.09 7.61 -10.52
C GLN A 103 19.12 6.51 -10.82
N ARG A 104 20.15 6.36 -9.97
CA ARG A 104 21.21 5.33 -10.13
C ARG A 104 20.83 3.94 -9.63
N MET A 105 19.95 3.83 -8.64
CA MET A 105 19.46 2.56 -8.09
C MET A 105 18.85 1.65 -9.17
N ALA A 106 18.94 0.33 -9.08
CA ALA A 106 18.32 -0.55 -10.08
C ALA A 106 16.78 -0.39 -10.10
N ARG A 107 16.13 -0.70 -11.23
CA ARG A 107 14.66 -0.57 -11.36
C ARG A 107 13.96 -1.50 -10.38
N GLU A 108 14.47 -2.72 -10.24
CA GLU A 108 14.04 -3.77 -9.33
C GLU A 108 14.17 -3.32 -7.88
N GLU A 109 15.35 -2.83 -7.49
CA GLU A 109 15.63 -2.35 -6.12
C GLU A 109 14.75 -1.15 -5.77
N LEU A 110 14.58 -0.19 -6.69
CA LEU A 110 13.72 0.98 -6.45
C LEU A 110 12.26 0.58 -6.28
N THR A 111 11.79 -0.39 -7.08
CA THR A 111 10.45 -0.96 -6.98
C THR A 111 10.25 -1.69 -5.64
N GLU A 112 11.25 -2.46 -5.23
CA GLU A 112 11.25 -3.17 -3.94
C GLU A 112 11.19 -2.19 -2.77
N VAL A 113 11.99 -1.13 -2.79
CA VAL A 113 11.97 -0.08 -1.76
C VAL A 113 10.59 0.59 -1.67
N ILE A 114 9.94 0.89 -2.80
CA ILE A 114 8.57 1.44 -2.81
C ILE A 114 7.61 0.49 -2.09
N LEU A 115 7.64 -0.81 -2.43
CA LEU A 115 6.76 -1.81 -1.83
C LEU A 115 7.05 -2.02 -0.34
N LYS A 116 8.33 -2.05 0.07
CA LYS A 116 8.74 -2.13 1.48
C LYS A 116 8.16 -0.99 2.31
N LEU A 117 8.28 0.24 1.82
CA LEU A 117 7.72 1.41 2.50
C LEU A 117 6.19 1.29 2.63
N LEU A 118 5.49 0.93 1.56
CA LEU A 118 4.02 0.79 1.59
C LEU A 118 3.56 -0.31 2.54
N VAL A 119 4.29 -1.43 2.63
CA VAL A 119 3.97 -2.50 3.58
C VAL A 119 4.25 -2.07 5.02
N ALA A 120 5.38 -1.42 5.26
CA ALA A 120 5.78 -0.97 6.59
C ALA A 120 4.80 0.05 7.21
N TRP A 121 4.01 0.75 6.38
CA TRP A 121 3.03 1.74 6.83
C TRP A 121 1.60 1.20 7.02
N ARG A 122 1.33 -0.06 6.70
CA ARG A 122 0.00 -0.67 6.85
C ARG A 122 -0.50 -0.63 8.29
N ASP A 123 0.19 -1.35 9.18
CA ASP A 123 -0.24 -1.50 10.57
C ASP A 123 -0.16 -0.18 11.34
N PRO A 124 0.92 0.62 11.24
CA PRO A 124 1.01 1.87 12.00
C PRO A 124 -0.14 2.85 11.69
N LEU A 125 -0.57 2.97 10.43
CA LEU A 125 -1.68 3.85 10.06
C LEU A 125 -3.05 3.32 10.51
N TRP A 126 -3.25 2.01 10.43
CA TRP A 126 -4.48 1.39 10.92
C TRP A 126 -4.65 1.62 12.43
N HIS A 127 -3.57 1.42 13.20
CA HIS A 127 -3.57 1.67 14.65
C HIS A 127 -3.70 3.15 15.01
N PHE A 128 -3.06 4.03 14.25
CA PHE A 128 -3.21 5.46 14.43
C PHE A 128 -4.67 5.89 14.22
N HIS A 129 -5.33 5.43 13.15
CA HIS A 129 -6.74 5.70 12.93
C HIS A 129 -7.63 5.30 14.11
N GLN A 130 -7.40 4.11 14.69
CA GLN A 130 -8.15 3.68 15.87
C GLN A 130 -7.93 4.58 17.08
N SER A 131 -6.68 4.98 17.30
CA SER A 131 -6.33 5.89 18.40
C SER A 131 -7.00 7.26 18.21
N MET A 132 -7.03 7.75 16.98
CA MET A 132 -7.69 9.02 16.61
C MET A 132 -9.21 9.01 16.79
N ALA A 133 -9.86 7.86 16.63
CA ALA A 133 -11.31 7.73 16.86
C ALA A 133 -11.73 8.03 18.31
N HIS A 134 -10.78 8.00 19.26
CA HIS A 134 -11.02 8.30 20.67
C HIS A 134 -10.74 9.77 21.05
N TYR A 135 -10.12 10.57 20.16
CA TYR A 135 -9.84 11.99 20.41
C TYR A 135 -11.00 12.87 19.93
N HIS A 136 -12.05 12.95 20.75
CA HIS A 136 -13.28 13.71 20.46
C HIS A 136 -13.04 15.21 20.17
N ASP A 137 -11.97 15.81 20.71
CA ASP A 137 -11.68 17.25 20.55
C ASP A 137 -10.87 17.60 19.29
N PHE A 138 -10.24 16.60 18.64
CA PHE A 138 -9.48 16.78 17.42
C PHE A 138 -10.36 16.45 16.20
N ASN A 139 -11.39 17.28 15.99
CA ASN A 139 -12.33 17.39 14.86
C ASN A 139 -12.48 16.13 13.96
N ASP A 140 -13.73 15.68 13.73
CA ASP A 140 -14.11 14.62 12.77
C ASP A 140 -13.34 14.65 11.44
N PHE A 141 -12.99 15.83 10.94
CA PHE A 141 -12.17 16.02 9.75
C PHE A 141 -10.80 15.30 9.80
N SER A 142 -10.07 15.37 10.91
CA SER A 142 -8.77 14.72 11.06
C SER A 142 -8.87 13.21 11.17
N SER A 143 -9.88 12.71 11.89
CA SER A 143 -10.16 11.28 11.98
C SER A 143 -10.48 10.70 10.60
N ASN A 144 -11.30 11.41 9.81
CA ASN A 144 -11.60 11.04 8.43
C ASN A 144 -10.35 11.01 7.54
N LYS A 145 -9.41 11.95 7.70
CA LYS A 145 -8.12 11.91 6.99
C LYS A 145 -7.28 10.70 7.38
N SER A 146 -7.24 10.35 8.66
CA SER A 146 -6.49 9.20 9.15
C SER A 146 -7.00 7.88 8.55
N LEU A 147 -8.32 7.67 8.57
CA LEU A 147 -8.94 6.49 7.94
C LEU A 147 -8.58 6.44 6.45
N LYS A 148 -8.78 7.56 5.75
CA LYS A 148 -8.49 7.67 4.33
C LYS A 148 -7.03 7.38 3.99
N MET A 149 -6.08 7.82 4.82
CA MET A 149 -4.66 7.50 4.63
C MET A 149 -4.38 6.00 4.76
N SER A 150 -4.99 5.33 5.73
CA SER A 150 -4.86 3.88 5.92
C SER A 150 -5.32 3.12 4.68
N ASP A 151 -6.49 3.47 4.14
CA ASP A 151 -7.03 2.85 2.92
C ASP A 151 -6.15 3.13 1.70
N MET A 152 -5.71 4.39 1.55
CA MET A 152 -4.90 4.81 0.42
C MET A 152 -3.56 4.08 0.33
N VAL A 153 -2.90 3.77 1.45
CA VAL A 153 -1.65 2.97 1.45
C VAL A 153 -1.90 1.56 0.91
N HIS A 154 -3.01 0.93 1.30
CA HIS A 154 -3.37 -0.39 0.83
C HIS A 154 -3.68 -0.39 -0.67
N GLU A 155 -4.50 0.55 -1.13
CA GLU A 155 -4.84 0.72 -2.54
C GLU A 155 -3.61 1.04 -3.40
N LEU A 156 -2.71 1.91 -2.90
CA LEU A 156 -1.48 2.27 -3.60
C LEU A 156 -0.57 1.06 -3.75
N ARG A 157 -0.41 0.25 -2.70
CA ARG A 157 0.36 -1.00 -2.76
C ARG A 157 -0.18 -1.91 -3.86
N ASN A 158 -1.49 -2.15 -3.88
CA ASN A 158 -2.12 -3.00 -4.89
C ASN A 158 -1.94 -2.41 -6.31
N GLY A 159 -2.01 -1.09 -6.44
CA GLY A 159 -1.73 -0.38 -7.69
C GLY A 159 -0.30 -0.59 -8.18
N VAL A 160 0.69 -0.45 -7.29
CA VAL A 160 2.11 -0.69 -7.61
C VAL A 160 2.35 -2.16 -7.97
N GLN A 161 1.72 -3.11 -7.28
CA GLN A 161 1.81 -4.53 -7.63
C GLN A 161 1.30 -4.80 -9.06
N ARG A 162 0.20 -4.18 -9.48
CA ARG A 162 -0.29 -4.28 -10.86
C ARG A 162 0.68 -3.68 -11.88
N VAL A 163 1.38 -2.59 -11.53
CA VAL A 163 2.46 -2.03 -12.37
C VAL A 163 3.59 -3.05 -12.52
N VAL A 164 4.02 -3.68 -11.42
CA VAL A 164 5.06 -4.73 -11.43
C VAL A 164 4.66 -5.91 -12.30
N GLU A 165 3.46 -6.45 -12.13
CA GLU A 165 2.92 -7.55 -12.94
C GLU A 165 2.92 -7.21 -14.44
N LYS A 166 2.53 -5.98 -14.78
CA LYS A 166 2.57 -5.50 -16.16
C LYS A 166 4.01 -5.38 -16.69
N MET A 167 4.94 -4.86 -15.89
CA MET A 167 6.35 -4.76 -16.25
C MET A 167 6.99 -6.14 -16.47
N GLN A 168 6.64 -7.13 -15.65
CA GLN A 168 7.09 -8.52 -15.81
C GLN A 168 6.53 -9.17 -17.09
N THR A 169 5.24 -8.95 -17.37
CA THR A 169 4.60 -9.41 -18.63
C THR A 169 5.29 -8.84 -19.87
N LEU A 170 5.80 -7.61 -19.78
CA LEU A 170 6.55 -6.94 -20.85
C LEU A 170 8.05 -7.25 -20.86
N GLY A 171 8.55 -8.10 -19.95
CA GLY A 171 9.97 -8.43 -19.84
C GLY A 171 10.86 -7.30 -19.32
N ILE A 172 10.29 -6.27 -18.69
CA ILE A 172 11.02 -5.10 -18.15
C ILE A 172 11.64 -5.42 -16.79
N LEU A 173 10.97 -6.24 -15.97
CA LEU A 173 11.49 -6.74 -14.69
C LEU A 173 11.59 -8.26 -14.74
N SER A 174 12.54 -8.79 -13.98
CA SER A 174 12.61 -10.21 -13.70
C SER A 174 11.51 -10.69 -12.74
N ASN A 175 11.22 -11.99 -12.77
CA ASN A 175 10.23 -12.63 -11.89
C ASN A 175 10.68 -12.68 -10.42
N SER A 176 11.93 -12.31 -10.09
CA SER A 176 12.41 -12.30 -8.70
C SER A 176 11.67 -11.26 -7.84
N VAL A 177 11.19 -10.17 -8.46
CA VAL A 177 10.37 -9.14 -7.83
C VAL A 177 9.01 -9.71 -7.39
N SER A 178 8.53 -10.82 -7.97
CA SER A 178 7.26 -11.47 -7.57
C SER A 178 7.32 -12.13 -6.19
N SER A 179 8.54 -12.43 -5.67
CA SER A 179 8.71 -12.92 -4.29
C SER A 179 8.28 -11.87 -3.24
N LEU A 180 8.14 -10.61 -3.66
CA LEU A 180 7.72 -9.46 -2.86
C LEU A 180 6.18 -9.29 -2.82
N SER A 181 5.42 -10.12 -3.53
CA SER A 181 3.96 -10.02 -3.60
C SER A 181 3.26 -10.45 -2.31
N SER A 182 3.91 -11.30 -1.51
CA SER A 182 3.43 -11.76 -0.21
C SER A 182 3.71 -10.69 0.86
N PRO A 183 2.69 -10.24 1.63
CA PRO A 183 2.89 -9.41 2.80
C PRO A 183 3.95 -9.97 3.76
N GLU A 184 3.98 -11.31 3.89
CA GLU A 184 4.88 -12.04 4.78
C GLU A 184 6.36 -11.89 4.39
N ALA A 185 6.68 -11.72 3.10
CA ALA A 185 8.05 -11.49 2.63
C ALA A 185 8.66 -10.18 3.14
N PHE A 186 7.84 -9.25 3.63
CA PHE A 186 8.26 -7.96 4.17
C PHE A 186 8.05 -7.81 5.67
N LEU A 187 7.48 -8.81 6.34
CA LEU A 187 7.34 -8.83 7.80
C LEU A 187 8.71 -9.08 8.43
N THR A 188 9.52 -8.03 8.52
CA THR A 188 10.63 -8.00 9.46
C THR A 188 10.06 -7.89 10.88
N SER A 189 10.77 -8.49 11.83
CA SER A 189 10.49 -8.48 13.27
C SER A 189 10.28 -7.08 13.89
N ASP A 190 10.56 -6.00 13.14
CA ASP A 190 10.49 -4.59 13.55
C ASP A 190 9.07 -4.01 13.65
N SER A 191 8.03 -4.81 13.45
CA SER A 191 6.63 -4.40 13.68
C SER A 191 6.36 -3.86 15.09
N ALA A 192 7.30 -3.97 16.03
CA ALA A 192 7.17 -3.46 17.39
C ALA A 192 7.70 -2.03 17.60
N GLU A 193 8.63 -1.54 16.77
CA GLU A 193 9.25 -0.23 17.03
C GLU A 193 8.25 0.92 16.89
N TRP A 194 7.37 0.85 15.88
CA TRP A 194 6.36 1.89 15.67
C TRP A 194 5.34 1.97 16.82
N ARG A 195 5.14 0.87 17.57
CA ARG A 195 4.21 0.86 18.74
C ARG A 195 4.67 1.77 19.87
N LEU A 196 5.95 2.14 19.88
CA LEU A 196 6.54 3.04 20.87
C LEU A 196 6.59 4.49 20.38
N MET A 197 6.30 4.73 19.09
CA MET A 197 6.32 6.07 18.50
C MET A 197 5.13 6.89 18.99
N LYS A 198 5.36 8.19 19.19
CA LYS A 198 4.27 9.13 19.45
C LYS A 198 3.57 9.50 18.13
N ASP A 199 2.32 9.92 18.22
CA ASP A 199 1.50 10.31 17.06
C ASP A 199 2.17 11.36 16.17
N TYR A 200 2.83 12.38 16.76
CA TYR A 200 3.55 13.39 15.97
C TYR A 200 4.75 12.80 15.21
N GLU A 201 5.47 11.83 15.79
CA GLU A 201 6.62 11.16 15.14
C GLU A 201 6.12 10.29 14.00
N LEU A 202 5.02 9.56 14.24
CA LEU A 202 4.35 8.75 13.24
C LEU A 202 3.93 9.58 12.03
N LEU A 203 3.23 10.70 12.25
CA LEU A 203 2.78 11.60 11.18
C LEU A 203 3.97 12.21 10.42
N TYR A 204 5.03 12.62 11.14
CA TYR A 204 6.24 13.15 10.53
C TYR A 204 6.89 12.12 9.60
N CYS A 205 7.05 10.90 10.11
CA CYS A 205 7.64 9.79 9.38
C CYS A 205 6.81 9.39 8.16
N PHE A 206 5.48 9.34 8.29
CA PHE A 206 4.60 9.01 7.18
C PHE A 206 4.63 10.09 6.09
N ARG A 207 4.64 11.37 6.47
CA ARG A 207 4.80 12.49 5.53
C ARG A 207 6.10 12.37 4.74
N ARG A 208 7.20 12.05 5.43
CA ARG A 208 8.51 11.85 4.80
C ARG A 208 8.50 10.68 3.81
N ASP A 209 7.96 9.54 4.22
CA ASP A 209 8.01 8.32 3.41
C ASP A 209 6.99 8.33 2.28
N SER A 210 5.82 8.95 2.45
CA SER A 210 4.87 9.19 1.36
C SER A 210 5.46 10.08 0.27
N ASN A 211 6.23 11.11 0.64
CA ASN A 211 6.99 11.92 -0.32
C ASN A 211 8.04 11.08 -1.05
N LYS A 212 8.76 10.18 -0.35
CA LYS A 212 9.71 9.26 -0.99
C LYS A 212 9.01 8.37 -2.01
N VAL A 213 7.92 7.71 -1.63
CA VAL A 213 7.13 6.84 -2.52
C VAL A 213 6.68 7.59 -3.77
N GLN A 214 6.10 8.79 -3.61
CA GLN A 214 5.66 9.61 -4.74
C GLN A 214 6.82 9.94 -5.70
N ASN A 215 7.97 10.36 -5.16
CA ASN A 215 9.13 10.72 -5.99
C ASN A 215 9.77 9.50 -6.65
N TYR A 216 9.86 8.37 -5.96
CA TYR A 216 10.39 7.13 -6.54
C TYR A 216 9.50 6.61 -7.66
N LEU A 217 8.17 6.69 -7.54
CA LEU A 217 7.25 6.31 -8.62
C LEU A 217 7.42 7.19 -9.86
N LYS A 218 7.59 8.51 -9.68
CA LYS A 218 7.89 9.44 -10.78
C LYS A 218 9.21 9.09 -11.47
N ILE A 219 10.27 8.86 -10.69
CA ILE A 219 11.59 8.47 -11.22
C ILE A 219 11.49 7.13 -11.97
N LEU A 220 10.76 6.16 -11.41
CA LEU A 220 10.58 4.84 -12.00
C LEU A 220 9.86 4.96 -13.34
N LYS A 221 8.72 5.67 -13.41
CA LYS A 221 8.00 5.98 -14.67
C LYS A 221 8.96 6.55 -15.71
N CYS A 222 9.72 7.57 -15.35
CA CYS A 222 10.64 8.24 -16.26
C CYS A 222 11.77 7.38 -16.80
N ARG A 223 12.13 6.30 -16.11
CA ARG A 223 13.16 5.36 -16.56
C ARG A 223 12.63 4.23 -17.41
N ILE A 224 11.31 4.06 -17.47
CA ILE A 224 10.66 2.93 -18.15
C ILE A 224 9.85 3.40 -19.37
N VAL A 225 9.14 4.51 -19.24
CA VAL A 225 8.30 5.12 -20.27
C VAL A 225 8.62 6.62 -20.42
N PRO A 226 9.85 6.98 -20.86
CA PRO A 226 10.28 8.38 -20.95
C PRO A 226 9.45 9.22 -21.93
N GLU A 227 8.91 8.59 -22.99
CA GLU A 227 8.09 9.25 -24.02
C GLU A 227 6.70 9.66 -23.50
N ASP A 228 6.25 9.08 -22.38
CA ASP A 228 4.93 9.33 -21.78
C ASP A 228 4.96 10.41 -20.68
N GLY A 229 5.91 11.33 -20.76
CA GLY A 229 5.99 12.53 -19.94
C GLY A 229 6.74 12.36 -18.62
N CYS A 230 7.75 13.23 -18.48
CA CYS A 230 8.62 13.50 -17.34
C CYS A 230 8.87 15.02 -17.29
#